data_AF-A0A7W0R7F0-F1
#
_entry.id   AF-A0A7W0R7F0-F1
#
_cell.length_a   1.000
_cell.length_b   1.000
_cell.length_c   1.000
_cell.angle_alpha   90.00
_cell.angle_beta   90.00
_cell.angle_gamma   90.00
#
_symmetry.space_group_name_H-M   'P 1'
#
loop_
_entity.id
_entity.type
_entity.pdbx_description
1 polymer ?
#
loop_
_entity_poly.entity_id
_entity_poly.type
_entity_poly.pdbx_seq_one_letter_code
_entity_poly.pdbx_strand_id
1 'polypeptide(L)' 'MRTCSRLPFLLLLLSACAVPLTAFAQQETATMTGAVRDPSGATMPRATVTVTNIRTNISV' A
#
# COMPACT_ATOMS: atom_id res chain seq x y z
N MET A 1 -3.83 -28.81 -38.22
CA MET A 1 -3.26 -28.32 -36.96
C MET A 1 -1.92 -27.67 -37.25
N ARG A 2 -1.92 -26.40 -37.68
CA ARG A 2 -0.71 -25.58 -37.83
C ARG A 2 -0.88 -24.45 -36.84
N THR A 3 -0.18 -24.54 -35.73
CA THR A 3 -0.20 -23.55 -34.66
C THR A 3 0.06 -22.18 -35.26
N CYS A 4 -0.95 -21.31 -35.23
CA CYS A 4 -0.81 -19.89 -35.53
C CYS A 4 0.39 -19.36 -34.75
N SER A 5 1.49 -19.05 -35.45
CA SER A 5 2.80 -18.67 -34.89
C SER A 5 2.77 -17.44 -33.96
N ARG A 6 1.61 -16.80 -33.82
CA ARG A 6 1.35 -15.64 -32.97
C ARG A 6 0.81 -16.01 -31.58
N LEU A 7 0.31 -17.23 -31.40
CA LEU A 7 -0.22 -17.70 -30.12
C LEU A 7 0.82 -17.74 -28.98
N PRO A 8 2.06 -18.24 -29.16
CA PRO A 8 3.05 -18.24 -28.07
C PRO A 8 3.48 -16.82 -27.69
N PHE A 9 3.57 -15.92 -28.68
CA PHE A 9 3.87 -14.51 -28.45
C PHE A 9 2.75 -13.79 -27.69
N LEU A 10 1.49 -14.09 -28.02
CA LEU A 10 0.32 -13.55 -27.31
C LEU A 10 0.26 -14.04 -25.87
N LEU A 11 0.56 -15.31 -25.62
CA LEU A 11 0.63 -15.87 -24.27
C LEU A 11 1.77 -15.25 -23.45
N LEU A 12 2.94 -15.01 -24.07
CA LEU A 12 4.05 -14.32 -23.42
C LEU A 12 3.66 -12.88 -23.04
N LEU A 13 3.03 -12.15 -23.97
CA LEU A 13 2.56 -10.78 -23.72
C LEU A 13 1.52 -10.72 -22.60
N LEU A 14 0.58 -11.68 -22.58
CA LEU A 14 -0.45 -11.77 -21.55
C LEU A 14 0.15 -12.11 -20.18
N SER A 15 1.17 -12.98 -20.16
CA SER A 15 1.90 -13.31 -18.94
C SER A 15 2.67 -12.11 -18.38
N ALA A 16 3.31 -11.29 -19.23
CA ALA A 16 4.01 -10.07 -18.81
C ALA A 16 3.05 -8.98 -18.31
N CYS A 17 1.85 -8.89 -18.91
CA CYS A 17 0.81 -7.95 -18.51
C CYS A 17 0.11 -8.32 -17.18
N ALA A 18 0.24 -9.57 -16.71
CA ALA A 18 -0.24 -10.01 -15.40
C ALA A 18 0.71 -9.67 -14.23
N VAL A 19 1.97 -9.30 -14.51
CA VAL A 19 3.01 -9.03 -13.50
C VAL A 19 2.83 -7.71 -12.71
N PRO A 20 2.31 -6.58 -13.27
CA PRO A 20 2.26 -5.33 -12.52
C PRO A 20 1.06 -5.19 -11.55
N LEU A 21 0.09 -6.09 -11.56
CA LEU A 21 -1.08 -6.03 -10.64
C LEU A 21 -0.69 -6.23 -9.17
N THR A 22 0.50 -6.74 -8.88
CA THR A 22 1.00 -6.99 -7.52
C THR A 22 2.09 -6.01 -7.07
N ALA A 23 2.46 -5.03 -7.88
CA ALA A 23 3.61 -4.14 -7.62
C ALA A 23 3.25 -2.76 -7.02
N PHE A 24 1.96 -2.42 -6.91
CA PHE A 24 1.50 -1.12 -6.39
C PHE A 24 0.62 -1.20 -5.11
N ALA A 25 0.45 -2.37 -4.50
CA ALA A 25 -0.43 -2.53 -3.33
C ALA A 25 0.19 -3.21 -2.09
N GLN A 26 1.50 -3.49 -2.09
CA GLN A 26 2.18 -3.99 -0.90
C GLN A 26 2.55 -2.82 0.03
N GLN A 27 1.55 -2.06 0.48
CA GLN A 27 1.74 -1.08 1.52
C GLN A 27 1.49 -1.76 2.87
N GLU A 28 2.54 -1.91 3.66
CA GLU A 28 2.40 -2.25 5.07
C GLU A 28 1.61 -1.12 5.74
N THR A 29 0.37 -1.42 6.09
CA THR A 29 -0.54 -0.47 6.71
C THR A 29 -0.70 -0.88 8.17
N ALA A 30 -0.53 0.09 9.07
CA ALA A 30 -0.75 -0.11 10.49
C ALA A 30 -1.98 0.69 10.94
N THR A 31 -2.80 0.09 11.80
CA THR A 31 -3.87 0.80 12.50
C THR A 31 -3.36 1.21 13.87
N MET A 32 -3.27 2.52 14.12
CA MET A 32 -2.87 3.09 15.41
C MET A 32 -4.12 3.63 16.12
N THR A 33 -4.41 3.11 17.31
CA THR A 33 -5.52 3.57 18.15
C THR A 33 -5.00 4.04 19.51
N GLY A 34 -5.60 5.10 20.04
CA GLY A 34 -5.20 5.68 21.31
C GLY A 34 -5.98 6.96 21.63
N ALA A 35 -5.89 7.42 22.88
CA ALA A 35 -6.45 8.68 23.32
C ALA A 35 -5.33 9.65 23.66
N VAL A 36 -5.42 10.87 23.14
CA VAL A 36 -4.52 11.95 23.55
C VAL A 36 -5.03 12.49 24.88
N ARG A 37 -4.18 12.47 25.91
CA ARG A 37 -4.51 12.97 27.25
C ARG A 37 -3.54 14.08 27.64
N ASP A 38 -4.04 15.04 28.42
CA ASP A 38 -3.20 16.07 29.04
C ASP A 38 -2.65 15.60 30.41
N PRO A 39 -1.73 16.35 31.06
CA PRO A 39 -1.12 15.95 32.33
C PRO A 39 -2.11 15.69 33.50
N SER A 40 -3.31 16.27 33.45
CA SER A 40 -4.40 16.01 34.41
C SER A 40 -5.15 14.70 34.13
N GLY A 41 -4.91 14.07 32.98
CA GLY A 41 -5.54 12.82 32.56
C GLY A 41 -6.81 12.99 31.72
N ALA A 42 -7.24 14.22 31.44
CA ALA A 42 -8.41 14.47 30.59
C ALA A 42 -8.12 14.23 29.10
N THR A 43 -9.13 13.78 28.35
CA THR A 43 -9.02 13.49 26.92
C THR A 43 -9.04 14.79 26.10
N MET A 44 -8.19 14.88 25.09
CA MET A 44 -8.07 16.01 24.16
C MET A 44 -8.80 15.71 22.83
N PRO A 45 -10.08 16.08 22.68
CA PRO A 45 -10.92 15.68 21.53
C PRO A 45 -10.57 16.38 20.20
N ARG A 46 -9.65 17.34 20.19
CA ARG A 46 -9.27 18.11 18.99
C ARG A 46 -7.76 18.11 18.75
N ALA A 47 -7.07 17.09 19.24
CA ALA A 47 -5.63 16.94 19.01
C ALA A 47 -5.35 16.64 17.53
N THR A 48 -4.37 17.34 16.96
CA THR A 48 -3.80 17.00 15.65
C THR A 48 -2.79 15.88 15.86
N VAL A 49 -2.92 14.79 15.11
CA VAL A 49 -1.99 13.65 15.12
C VAL A 49 -1.39 13.54 13.73
N THR A 50 -0.06 13.44 13.66
CA THR A 50 0.69 13.22 12.43
C THR A 50 1.55 11.99 12.62
N VAL A 51 1.48 11.05 11.67
CA VAL A 51 2.23 9.80 11.70
C VAL A 51 3.32 9.86 10.66
N THR A 52 4.58 9.70 11.07
CA THR A 52 5.73 9.66 10.17
C THR A 52 6.25 8.23 10.03
N ASN A 53 6.37 7.76 8.79
CA ASN A 53 7.05 6.52 8.48
C ASN A 53 8.57 6.73 8.57
N ILE A 54 9.24 6.08 9.51
CA ILE A 54 10.68 6.24 9.74
C ILE A 54 11.56 5.71 8.59
N ARG A 55 11.05 4.74 7.82
CA ARG A 55 11.79 4.12 6.71
C ARG A 55 11.78 5.01 5.47
N THR A 56 10.68 5.73 5.24
CA THR A 56 10.49 6.55 4.04
C THR A 56 10.46 8.06 4.31
N ASN A 57 10.41 8.46 5.57
CA ASN A 57 10.25 9.83 6.05
C ASN A 57 8.94 10.53 5.61
N ILE A 58 7.95 9.75 5.18
CA ILE A 58 6.65 10.28 4.74
C ILE A 58 5.75 10.48 5.96
N SER A 59 5.08 11.63 6.03
CA SER A 59 4.12 11.95 7.11
C SER A 59 2.70 12.09 6.59
N VAL A 60 1.72 11.61 7.36
CA VAL A 60 0.27 11.67 7.06
C VAL A 60 -0.49 12.10 8.31
#